data_AF-A0A0F9BGL0-F1
#
_entry.id   AF-A0A0F9BGL0-F1
#
_cell.length_a   1.000
_cell.length_b   1.000
_cell.length_c   1.000
_cell.angle_alpha   90.00
_cell.angle_beta   90.00
_cell.angle_gamma   90.00
#
_symmetry.space_group_name_H-M   'P 1'
#
loop_
_entity.id
_entity.type
_entity.pdbx_description
1 polymer ?
#
loop_
_entity_poly.entity_id
_entity_poly.type
_entity_poly.pdbx_seq_one_letter_code
_entity_poly.pdbx_strand_id
1 'polypeptide(L)' 'MVRKREEELKQTSKMIMKSNIIEDLKRMGIEKGDVLWVHSSLKSIGYVEGGPLTVIGALMETIG' A
#
# COMPACT_ATOMS: atom_id res chain seq x y z
N MET A 1 14.04 -17.15 5.15
CA MET A 1 12.71 -17.03 5.79
C MET A 1 11.80 -16.02 5.08
N VAL A 2 12.31 -14.95 4.46
CA VAL A 2 11.51 -13.93 3.74
C VAL A 2 10.85 -14.45 2.45
N ARG A 3 11.61 -15.12 1.57
CA ARG A 3 11.11 -15.57 0.24
C ARG A 3 9.87 -16.47 0.26
N LYS A 4 9.75 -17.34 1.26
CA LYS A 4 8.66 -18.33 1.33
C LYS A 4 7.29 -17.68 1.63
N ARG A 5 7.28 -16.52 2.28
CA ARG A 5 6.06 -15.84 2.76
C ARG A 5 5.42 -14.94 1.70
N GLU A 6 6.22 -14.38 0.79
CA GLU A 6 5.70 -13.58 -0.33
C GLU A 6 4.90 -14.45 -1.31
N GLU A 7 5.36 -15.68 -1.57
CA GLU A 7 4.65 -16.64 -2.42
C GLU A 7 3.33 -17.12 -1.80
N GLU A 8 3.29 -17.30 -0.47
CA GLU A 8 2.05 -17.63 0.26
C GLU A 8 1.01 -16.50 0.13
N LEU A 9 1.42 -15.23 0.23
CA LEU A 9 0.55 -14.07 0.05
C LEU A 9 0.06 -13.94 -1.40
N LYS A 10 0.93 -14.20 -2.40
CA LYS A 10 0.55 -14.20 -3.83
C LYS A 10 -0.60 -15.16 -4.16
N GLN A 11 -0.63 -16.31 -3.49
CA GLN A 11 -1.58 -17.38 -3.79
C GLN A 11 -2.93 -17.24 -3.06
N THR A 12 -2.99 -16.46 -1.97
CA THR A 12 -4.15 -16.42 -1.07
C THR A 12 -4.78 -15.04 -0.91
N SER A 13 -4.09 -13.96 -1.28
CA SER A 13 -4.59 -12.59 -1.11
C SER A 13 -4.89 -11.93 -2.46
N LYS A 14 -5.98 -11.14 -2.50
CA LYS A 14 -6.28 -10.28 -3.65
C LYS A 14 -5.10 -9.32 -3.85
N MET A 15 -4.57 -9.27 -5.06
CA MET A 15 -3.52 -8.31 -5.42
C MET A 15 -4.01 -6.88 -5.22
N ILE A 16 -3.18 -6.07 -4.56
CA ILE A 16 -3.45 -4.66 -4.28
C ILE A 16 -2.65 -3.81 -5.25
N MET A 17 -3.34 -3.00 -6.04
CA MET A 17 -2.76 -2.04 -6.97
C MET A 17 -2.59 -0.67 -6.30
N LYS A 18 -1.72 0.17 -6.87
CA LYS A 18 -1.51 1.56 -6.41
C LYS A 18 -2.83 2.34 -6.28
N SER A 19 -3.73 2.20 -7.26
CA SER A 19 -5.02 2.88 -7.28
C SER A 19 -5.93 2.48 -6.10
N ASN A 20 -5.89 1.22 -5.67
CA ASN A 20 -6.65 0.78 -4.51
C ASN A 20 -6.19 1.51 -3.24
N ILE A 21 -4.88 1.65 -3.06
CA ILE A 21 -4.31 2.37 -1.91
C ILE A 21 -4.71 3.85 -1.94
N ILE A 22 -4.63 4.51 -3.10
CA ILE A 22 -5.03 5.92 -3.25
C ILE A 22 -6.53 6.11 -2.93
N GLU A 23 -7.38 5.22 -3.43
CA GLU A 23 -8.82 5.26 -3.13
C GLU A 23 -9.09 5.09 -1.63
N ASP A 24 -8.42 4.15 -0.97
CA ASP A 24 -8.58 3.91 0.46
C ASP A 24 -8.08 5.10 1.30
N LEU A 25 -6.92 5.68 0.95
CA LEU A 25 -6.41 6.89 1.62
C LEU A 25 -7.39 8.06 1.48
N LYS A 26 -7.95 8.29 0.28
CA LYS A 26 -8.98 9.31 0.07
C LYS A 26 -10.26 9.03 0.86
N ARG A 27 -10.69 7.78 0.95
CA ARG A 27 -11.85 7.38 1.78
C ARG A 27 -11.60 7.61 3.28
N MET A 28 -10.34 7.56 3.72
CA MET A 28 -9.93 7.91 5.08
C MET A 28 -9.87 9.44 5.32
N GLY A 29 -10.15 10.26 4.29
CA GLY A 29 -10.12 11.71 4.38
C GLY A 29 -8.73 12.32 4.24
N ILE A 30 -7.75 11.56 3.73
CA ILE A 30 -6.43 12.10 3.40
C ILE A 30 -6.55 12.85 2.07
N GLU A 31 -6.07 14.09 2.08
CA GLU A 31 -6.21 15.02 0.97
C GLU A 31 -4.86 15.61 0.55
N LYS A 32 -4.90 16.33 -0.57
CA LYS A 32 -3.73 17.02 -1.10
C LYS A 32 -3.29 18.12 -0.12
N GLY A 33 -1.99 18.18 0.17
CA GLY A 33 -1.37 19.14 1.09
C GLY A 33 -1.22 18.63 2.52
N ASP A 34 -1.72 17.43 2.83
CA ASP A 34 -1.55 16.83 4.15
C ASP A 34 -0.09 16.50 4.46
N VAL A 35 0.27 16.67 5.74
CA VAL A 35 1.54 16.20 6.28
C VAL A 35 1.28 14.95 7.12
N LEU A 36 1.76 13.80 6.64
CA LEU A 36 1.50 12.50 7.25
C LEU A 36 2.73 11.96 7.98
N TRP A 37 2.53 11.50 9.21
CA TRP A 37 3.48 10.60 9.89
C TRP A 37 3.03 9.16 9.67
N VAL A 38 3.82 8.37 8.94
CA VAL A 38 3.41 7.02 8.52
C VAL A 38 4.17 5.94 9.27
N HIS A 39 3.44 4.97 9.81
CA HIS A 39 3.98 3.67 10.22
C HIS A 39 3.22 2.58 9.47
N SER A 40 3.94 1.70 8.77
CA SER A 40 3.31 0.74 7.84
C SER A 40 3.90 -0.66 7.95
N SER A 41 3.05 -1.67 7.77
CA SER A 41 3.43 -3.08 7.65
C SER A 41 2.87 -3.66 6.36
N LEU A 42 3.74 -3.93 5.38
CA LEU A 42 3.33 -4.53 4.09
C LEU A 42 2.57 -5.84 4.26
N LYS A 43 2.97 -6.64 5.25
CA LYS A 43 2.28 -7.89 5.58
C LYS A 43 0.81 -7.65 5.95
N SER A 44 0.53 -6.55 6.65
CA SER A 44 -0.83 -6.21 7.10
C SER A 44 -1.64 -5.58 5.97
N ILE A 45 -0.99 -4.88 5.05
CA ILE A 45 -1.61 -4.35 3.83
C ILE A 45 -2.04 -5.50 2.90
N GLY A 46 -1.16 -6.48 2.68
CA GLY A 46 -1.41 -7.64 1.81
C GLY A 46 -0.41 -7.72 0.66
N TYR A 47 -0.77 -8.44 -0.41
CA TYR A 47 0.11 -8.57 -1.58
C TYR A 47 -0.01 -7.34 -2.50
N VAL A 48 0.91 -6.40 -2.33
CA VAL A 48 0.99 -5.17 -3.14
C VAL A 48 1.81 -5.41 -4.41
N GLU A 49 1.24 -5.10 -5.58
CA GLU A 49 1.97 -5.09 -6.84
C GLU A 49 3.12 -4.08 -6.77
N GLY A 50 4.36 -4.49 -7.04
CA GLY A 50 5.54 -3.62 -6.90
C GLY A 50 5.99 -3.36 -5.46
N GLY A 51 5.32 -3.98 -4.47
CA GLY A 51 5.76 -4.00 -3.08
C GLY A 51 5.81 -2.61 -2.41
N PRO A 52 6.82 -2.32 -1.56
CA PRO A 52 6.89 -1.08 -0.79
C PRO A 52 6.87 0.19 -1.65
N LEU A 53 7.50 0.18 -2.83
CA LEU A 53 7.58 1.37 -3.69
C LEU A 53 6.21 1.83 -4.18
N THR A 54 5.30 0.89 -4.41
CA THR A 54 3.91 1.19 -4.78
C THR A 54 3.16 1.88 -3.64
N VAL A 55 3.41 1.48 -2.40
CA VAL A 55 2.81 2.13 -1.21
C VAL A 55 3.34 3.56 -1.07
N ILE A 56 4.65 3.77 -1.21
CA ILE A 56 5.26 5.10 -1.16
C ILE A 56 4.70 5.98 -2.29
N GLY A 57 4.61 5.45 -3.51
CA GLY A 57 4.06 6.17 -4.66
C GLY A 57 2.59 6.56 -4.47
N ALA A 58 1.78 5.68 -3.87
CA ALA A 58 0.39 5.99 -3.54
C ALA A 58 0.26 7.11 -2.49
N LEU A 59 1.09 7.08 -1.45
CA LEU A 59 1.12 8.14 -0.43
C LEU A 59 1.48 9.49 -1.04
N MET A 60 2.59 9.54 -1.80
CA MET A 60 3.05 10.76 -2.47
C MET A 60 2.01 11.31 -3.45
N GLU A 61 1.39 10.44 -4.25
CA GLU A 61 0.36 10.86 -5.21
C GLU A 61 -0.92 11.37 -4.53
N THR A 62 -1.26 10.84 -3.36
CA THR A 62 -2.46 11.26 -2.62
C THR A 62 -2.29 12.65 -2.02
N ILE A 63 -1.14 12.91 -1.38
CA ILE A 63 -0.88 14.20 -0.72
C ILE A 63 -0.35 15.28 -1.67
N GLY A 64 0.08 14.91 -2.88
CA GLY A 64 0.47 15.84 -3.95
C GLY A 64 1.94 16.20 -3.98
#